data_AF-A0A7V5WEA5-F1
#
_entry.id   AF-A0A7V5WEA5-F1
#
_cell.length_a   1.000
_cell.length_b   1.000
_cell.length_c   1.000
_cell.angle_alpha   90.00
_cell.angle_beta   90.00
_cell.angle_gamma   90.00
#
_symmetry.space_group_name_H-M   'P 1'
#
loop_
_entity.id
_entity.type
_entity.pdbx_description
1 polymer ?
#
loop_
_entity_poly.entity_id
_entity_poly.type
_entity_poly.pdbx_seq_one_letter_code
_entity_poly.pdbx_strand_id
1 'polypeptide(L)'
;LALGMARYRNGVSRLHGEVSRRMFHSLWPDRSEEEVPITHITNGVHVPSWIGGAVNRIYRKYLTPDWVDRHDDHALWERILDVPDAELWAAHLHLKRKMMSLIRERARRQRIEGNLSAEQVLCAGTFLDPDALIIGFARRFATYKRATLIFHDLERLKRLLHDRYRPVQFIFAGKAHPADDDGKRLIQQVYNLARDPAMGGRIAFIEDYDLQVARYLVQGVDVWLNTPRRPYEASGTSGQKAAANGVPNLSVLDGWWAEG
;
A
#
# COMPACT_ATOMS: atom_id res chain seq x y z
N LEU A 1 -17.52 -10.89 26.75
CA LEU A 1 -18.87 -10.37 26.43
C LEU A 1 -19.22 -10.51 24.94
N ALA A 2 -18.59 -9.76 24.03
CA ALA A 2 -18.91 -9.79 22.59
C ALA A 2 -18.85 -11.20 21.97
N LEU A 3 -17.76 -11.94 22.20
CA LEU A 3 -17.64 -13.32 21.72
C LEU A 3 -18.65 -14.28 22.36
N GLY A 4 -19.06 -14.06 23.62
CA GLY A 4 -20.02 -14.94 24.30
C GLY A 4 -21.46 -14.75 23.82
N MET A 5 -21.81 -13.53 23.40
CA MET A 5 -23.20 -13.15 23.06
C MET A 5 -23.49 -13.09 21.56
N ALA A 6 -22.49 -13.23 20.69
CA ALA A 6 -22.68 -13.19 19.24
C ALA A 6 -23.09 -14.57 18.68
N ARG A 7 -23.98 -14.59 17.69
CA ARG A 7 -24.31 -15.82 16.94
C ARG A 7 -23.17 -16.24 16.01
N TYR A 8 -22.54 -15.28 15.35
CA TYR A 8 -21.44 -15.47 14.40
C TYR A 8 -20.22 -14.66 14.83
N ARG A 9 -19.03 -15.24 14.65
CA ARG A 9 -17.73 -14.62 14.93
C ARG A 9 -16.80 -14.92 13.75
N ASN A 10 -16.07 -13.93 13.28
CA ASN A 10 -15.17 -14.10 12.15
C ASN A 10 -13.89 -13.29 12.30
N GLY A 11 -12.79 -13.85 11.80
CA GLY A 11 -11.63 -13.09 11.39
C GLY A 11 -11.85 -12.37 10.06
N VAL A 12 -10.88 -11.55 9.64
CA VAL A 12 -10.94 -10.70 8.43
C VAL A 12 -10.02 -11.17 7.30
N SER A 13 -9.40 -12.34 7.50
CA SER A 13 -8.63 -13.15 6.56
C SER A 13 -8.62 -14.57 7.09
N ARG A 14 -8.23 -15.54 6.27
CA ARG A 14 -8.08 -16.94 6.69
C ARG A 14 -7.11 -17.09 7.87
N LEU A 15 -5.90 -16.54 7.73
CA LEU A 15 -4.86 -16.59 8.74
C LEU A 15 -5.28 -15.87 10.03
N HIS A 16 -6.00 -14.75 9.93
CA HIS A 16 -6.52 -14.06 11.10
C HIS A 16 -7.58 -14.88 11.85
N GLY A 17 -8.38 -15.68 11.13
CA GLY A 17 -9.29 -16.65 11.73
C GLY A 17 -8.55 -17.65 12.61
N GLU A 18 -7.47 -18.24 12.10
CA GLU A 18 -6.61 -19.18 12.84
C GLU A 18 -5.98 -18.53 14.09
N VAL A 19 -5.39 -17.34 13.93
CA VAL A 19 -4.82 -16.57 15.05
C VAL A 19 -5.88 -16.25 16.10
N SER A 20 -7.08 -15.86 15.68
CA SER A 20 -8.19 -15.54 16.58
C SER A 20 -8.66 -16.77 17.36
N ARG A 21 -8.75 -17.95 16.74
CA ARG A 21 -9.10 -19.19 17.44
C ARG A 21 -8.14 -19.49 18.57
N ARG A 22 -6.82 -19.42 18.29
CA ARG A 22 -5.78 -19.62 19.30
C ARG A 22 -5.86 -18.59 20.42
N MET A 23 -6.02 -17.31 20.07
CA MET A 23 -6.07 -16.22 21.05
C MET A 23 -7.25 -16.35 22.03
N PHE A 24 -8.40 -16.85 21.56
CA PHE A 24 -9.62 -16.93 22.35
C PHE A 24 -10.00 -18.36 22.76
N HIS A 25 -9.10 -19.32 22.61
CA HIS A 25 -9.33 -20.73 22.94
C HIS A 25 -9.80 -20.92 24.38
N SER A 26 -9.29 -20.12 25.32
CA SER A 26 -9.67 -20.15 26.74
C SER A 26 -11.17 -19.92 27.03
N LEU A 27 -11.93 -19.38 26.07
CA LEU A 27 -13.39 -19.22 26.20
C LEU A 27 -14.17 -20.51 25.85
N TRP A 28 -13.50 -21.50 25.25
CA TRP A 28 -14.05 -22.80 24.88
C TRP A 28 -13.07 -23.93 25.27
N PRO A 29 -12.81 -24.12 26.57
CA PRO A 29 -11.79 -25.06 27.05
C PRO A 29 -12.06 -26.52 26.65
N ASP A 30 -13.33 -26.88 26.41
CA ASP A 30 -13.75 -28.23 26.03
C ASP A 30 -13.64 -28.51 24.51
N ARG A 31 -13.04 -27.58 23.75
CA ARG A 31 -12.87 -27.68 22.29
C ARG A 31 -11.40 -27.68 21.92
N SER A 32 -11.05 -28.31 20.80
CA SER A 32 -9.76 -28.05 20.17
C SER A 32 -9.68 -26.61 19.61
N GLU A 33 -8.47 -26.09 19.34
CA GLU A 33 -8.29 -24.77 18.71
C GLU A 33 -9.07 -24.66 17.39
N GLU A 34 -9.13 -25.74 16.60
CA GLU A 34 -9.80 -25.78 15.29
C GLU A 34 -11.33 -25.70 15.40
N GLU A 35 -11.89 -26.21 16.49
CA GLU A 35 -13.34 -26.24 16.78
C GLU A 35 -13.87 -24.98 17.48
N VAL A 36 -12.97 -24.05 17.85
CA VAL A 36 -13.35 -22.73 18.35
C VAL A 36 -14.25 -22.06 17.29
N PRO A 37 -15.47 -21.60 17.65
CA PRO A 37 -16.49 -21.17 16.71
C PRO A 37 -16.23 -19.75 16.15
N ILE A 38 -15.03 -19.54 15.64
CA ILE A 38 -14.58 -18.35 14.94
C ILE A 38 -14.26 -18.76 13.50
N THR A 39 -14.94 -18.15 12.53
CA THR A 39 -14.74 -18.38 11.09
C THR A 39 -13.86 -17.28 10.51
N HIS A 40 -13.88 -17.08 9.20
CA HIS A 40 -13.27 -15.91 8.56
C HIS A 40 -14.13 -15.43 7.40
N ILE A 41 -14.11 -14.11 7.18
CA ILE A 41 -14.64 -13.46 5.98
C ILE A 41 -13.53 -12.52 5.53
N THR A 42 -12.88 -12.83 4.42
CA THR A 42 -11.74 -12.05 3.93
C THR A 42 -12.22 -10.68 3.48
N ASN A 43 -11.54 -9.62 3.95
CA ASN A 43 -11.89 -8.26 3.55
C ASN A 43 -11.75 -8.08 2.04
N GLY A 44 -12.64 -7.26 1.47
CA GLY A 44 -12.56 -6.80 0.09
C GLY A 44 -12.42 -5.28 -0.01
N VAL A 45 -12.26 -4.82 -1.24
CA VAL A 45 -12.26 -3.39 -1.59
C VAL A 45 -13.30 -3.13 -2.66
N HIS A 46 -13.93 -1.96 -2.61
CA HIS A 46 -14.82 -1.51 -3.67
C HIS A 46 -14.00 -1.13 -4.91
N VAL A 47 -13.69 -2.12 -5.76
CA VAL A 47 -12.80 -2.01 -6.93
C VAL A 47 -13.10 -0.77 -7.79
N PRO A 48 -14.36 -0.43 -8.11
CA PRO A 48 -14.67 0.73 -8.96
C PRO A 48 -14.20 2.08 -8.39
N SER A 49 -14.11 2.21 -7.06
CA SER A 49 -13.59 3.44 -6.44
C SER A 49 -12.08 3.59 -6.58
N TRP A 50 -11.35 2.47 -6.67
CA TRP A 50 -9.89 2.45 -6.60
C TRP A 50 -9.23 2.30 -7.97
N ILE A 51 -9.96 1.87 -8.99
CA ILE A 51 -9.39 1.65 -10.31
C ILE A 51 -9.02 2.96 -11.00
N GLY A 52 -7.84 2.98 -11.61
CA GLY A 52 -7.35 4.10 -12.42
C GLY A 52 -8.12 4.19 -13.72
N GLY A 53 -8.46 5.40 -14.17
CA GLY A 53 -9.25 5.59 -15.38
C GLY A 53 -8.61 5.02 -16.66
N ALA A 54 -7.28 4.90 -16.71
CA ALA A 54 -6.58 4.26 -17.83
C ALA A 54 -6.73 2.73 -17.81
N VAL A 55 -6.55 2.11 -16.65
CA VAL A 55 -6.77 0.67 -16.43
C VAL A 55 -8.23 0.30 -16.66
N ASN A 56 -9.19 1.11 -16.18
CA ASN A 56 -10.61 0.89 -16.43
C ASN A 56 -10.97 0.85 -17.92
N ARG A 57 -10.32 1.67 -18.76
CA ARG A 57 -10.53 1.63 -20.21
C ARG A 57 -10.03 0.33 -20.83
N ILE A 58 -8.90 -0.19 -20.35
CA ILE A 58 -8.38 -1.50 -20.76
C ILE A 58 -9.37 -2.58 -20.37
N TYR A 59 -9.84 -2.60 -19.12
CA TYR A 59 -10.79 -3.62 -18.66
C TYR A 59 -12.10 -3.59 -19.47
N ARG A 60 -12.62 -2.39 -19.76
CA ARG A 60 -13.79 -2.23 -20.63
C ARG A 60 -13.58 -2.75 -22.05
N LYS A 61 -12.36 -2.59 -22.59
CA LYS A 61 -11.99 -3.00 -23.95
C LYS A 61 -11.75 -4.51 -24.05
N TYR A 62 -11.03 -5.09 -23.09
CA TYR A 62 -10.50 -6.45 -23.18
C TYR A 62 -11.26 -7.49 -22.36
N LEU A 63 -11.79 -7.11 -21.18
CA LEU A 63 -12.58 -8.01 -20.34
C LEU A 63 -14.04 -7.97 -20.81
N THR A 64 -14.74 -6.86 -20.58
CA THR A 64 -16.10 -6.62 -21.09
C THR A 64 -16.57 -5.21 -20.71
N PRO A 65 -17.46 -4.54 -21.48
CA PRO A 65 -17.96 -3.21 -21.14
C PRO A 65 -18.61 -3.10 -19.75
N ASP A 66 -19.21 -4.20 -19.27
CA ASP A 66 -19.90 -4.37 -17.98
C ASP A 66 -19.01 -5.05 -16.92
N TRP A 67 -17.68 -5.02 -17.05
CA TRP A 67 -16.77 -5.77 -16.17
C TRP A 67 -16.95 -5.43 -14.68
N VAL A 68 -17.40 -4.21 -14.39
CA VAL A 68 -17.68 -3.73 -13.03
C VAL A 68 -18.78 -4.55 -12.36
N ASP A 69 -19.78 -5.01 -13.09
CA ASP A 69 -20.88 -5.81 -12.52
C ASP A 69 -20.51 -7.29 -12.41
N ARG A 70 -19.43 -7.70 -13.08
CA ARG A 70 -18.96 -9.08 -13.21
C ARG A 70 -17.58 -9.33 -12.61
N HIS A 71 -17.06 -8.40 -11.81
CA HIS A 71 -15.68 -8.48 -11.31
C HIS A 71 -15.43 -9.64 -10.33
N ASP A 72 -16.49 -10.28 -9.82
CA ASP A 72 -16.43 -11.51 -9.02
C ASP A 72 -16.31 -12.79 -9.88
N ASP A 73 -16.48 -12.69 -11.20
CA ASP A 73 -16.34 -13.81 -12.14
C ASP A 73 -14.86 -14.10 -12.43
N HIS A 74 -14.32 -15.18 -11.88
CA HIS A 74 -12.93 -15.58 -12.07
C HIS A 74 -12.59 -15.82 -13.56
N ALA A 75 -13.52 -16.35 -14.34
CA ALA A 75 -13.27 -16.65 -15.76
C ALA A 75 -13.14 -15.36 -16.60
N LEU A 76 -13.74 -14.25 -16.13
CA LEU A 76 -13.58 -12.95 -16.78
C LEU A 76 -12.12 -12.46 -16.72
N TRP A 77 -11.43 -12.73 -15.61
CA TRP A 77 -10.08 -12.26 -15.38
C TRP A 77 -9.02 -12.99 -16.21
N GLU A 78 -9.29 -14.20 -16.70
CA GLU A 78 -8.39 -14.92 -17.62
C GLU A 78 -8.10 -14.11 -18.90
N ARG A 79 -9.07 -13.29 -19.34
CA ARG A 79 -8.95 -12.41 -20.50
C ARG A 79 -7.92 -11.28 -20.31
N ILE A 80 -7.43 -11.06 -19.09
CA ILE A 80 -6.38 -10.07 -18.85
C ILE A 80 -5.09 -10.44 -19.58
N LEU A 81 -4.86 -11.75 -19.81
CA LEU A 81 -3.69 -12.26 -20.50
C LEU A 81 -3.67 -11.89 -21.99
N ASP A 82 -4.81 -11.50 -22.56
CA ASP A 82 -4.93 -11.04 -23.95
C ASP A 82 -4.59 -9.55 -24.11
N VAL A 83 -4.40 -8.81 -23.00
CA VAL A 83 -4.06 -7.39 -23.07
C VAL A 83 -2.58 -7.24 -23.47
N PRO A 84 -2.27 -6.47 -24.52
CA PRO A 84 -0.88 -6.22 -24.90
C PRO A 84 -0.10 -5.52 -23.77
N ASP A 85 1.09 -6.01 -23.45
CA ASP A 85 1.98 -5.44 -22.43
C ASP A 85 2.22 -3.94 -22.63
N ALA A 86 2.36 -3.50 -23.88
CA ALA A 86 2.56 -2.09 -24.21
C ALA A 86 1.35 -1.21 -23.82
N GLU A 87 0.11 -1.71 -23.90
CA GLU A 87 -1.09 -0.97 -23.47
C GLU A 87 -1.16 -0.88 -21.95
N LEU A 88 -0.86 -1.98 -21.24
CA LEU A 88 -0.77 -1.98 -19.77
C LEU A 88 0.30 -1.01 -19.29
N TRP A 89 1.50 -1.09 -19.87
CA TRP A 89 2.62 -0.23 -19.53
C TRP A 89 2.33 1.25 -19.81
N ALA A 90 1.72 1.57 -20.95
CA ALA A 90 1.33 2.94 -21.27
C ALA A 90 0.30 3.50 -20.27
N ALA A 91 -0.67 2.68 -19.86
CA ALA A 91 -1.66 3.06 -18.85
C ALA A 91 -1.02 3.27 -17.48
N HIS A 92 -0.10 2.40 -17.08
CA HIS A 92 0.67 2.52 -15.85
C HIS A 92 1.51 3.80 -15.82
N LEU A 93 2.31 4.06 -16.86
CA LEU A 93 3.11 5.28 -16.99
C LEU A 93 2.25 6.55 -16.96
N HIS A 94 1.04 6.50 -17.55
CA HIS A 94 0.09 7.60 -17.46
C HIS A 94 -0.39 7.87 -16.03
N LEU A 95 -0.72 6.81 -15.27
CA LEU A 95 -1.13 6.92 -13.87
C LEU A 95 0.03 7.37 -12.97
N LYS A 96 1.25 6.87 -13.21
CA LYS A 96 2.48 7.30 -12.55
C LYS A 96 2.73 8.79 -12.73
N ARG A 97 2.66 9.30 -13.98
CA ARG A 97 2.80 10.74 -14.28
C ARG A 97 1.73 11.57 -13.56
N LYS A 98 0.47 11.10 -13.55
CA LYS A 98 -0.62 11.76 -12.82
C LYS A 98 -0.36 11.84 -11.31
N MET A 99 0.11 10.76 -10.70
CA MET A 99 0.49 10.72 -9.29
C MET A 99 1.59 11.75 -9.00
N MET A 100 2.64 11.80 -9.83
CA MET A 100 3.74 12.75 -9.64
C MET A 100 3.29 14.20 -9.83
N SER A 101 2.43 14.48 -10.80
CA SER A 101 1.83 15.81 -10.97
C SER A 101 1.05 16.24 -9.73
N LEU A 102 0.26 15.34 -9.13
CA LEU A 102 -0.45 15.62 -7.88
C LEU A 102 0.52 15.94 -6.74
N ILE A 103 1.56 15.14 -6.57
CA ILE A 103 2.57 15.32 -5.51
C ILE A 103 3.24 16.68 -5.64
N ARG A 104 3.72 17.02 -6.84
CA ARG A 104 4.36 18.31 -7.13
C ARG A 104 3.41 19.49 -6.88
N GLU A 105 2.14 19.36 -7.30
CA GLU A 105 1.14 20.39 -7.12
C GLU A 105 0.78 20.61 -5.64
N ARG A 106 0.67 19.53 -4.85
CA ARG A 106 0.46 19.62 -3.40
C ARG A 106 1.61 20.33 -2.70
N ALA A 107 2.85 19.93 -3.00
CA ALA A 107 4.04 20.58 -2.46
C ALA A 107 4.08 22.07 -2.82
N ARG A 108 3.74 22.42 -4.07
CA ARG A 108 3.69 23.81 -4.55
C ARG A 108 2.66 24.64 -3.77
N ARG A 109 1.44 24.13 -3.56
CA ARG A 109 0.40 24.84 -2.79
C ARG A 109 0.81 25.07 -1.35
N GLN A 110 1.25 24.02 -0.66
CA GLN A 110 1.68 24.15 0.74
C GLN A 110 2.85 25.13 0.88
N ARG A 111 3.75 25.20 -0.11
CA ARG A 111 4.80 26.21 -0.15
C ARG A 111 4.25 27.64 -0.30
N ILE A 112 3.30 27.85 -1.21
CA ILE A 112 2.69 29.18 -1.43
C ILE A 112 1.94 29.65 -0.19
N GLU A 113 1.27 28.73 0.50
CA GLU A 113 0.53 29.00 1.75
C GLU A 113 1.44 29.20 2.98
N GLY A 114 2.77 29.02 2.83
CA GLY A 114 3.72 29.15 3.94
C GLY A 114 3.80 27.93 4.86
N ASN A 115 3.16 26.83 4.51
CA ASN A 115 3.10 25.59 5.30
C ASN A 115 4.33 24.69 5.12
N LEU A 116 5.20 24.96 4.12
CA LEU A 116 6.45 24.23 3.89
C LEU A 116 7.66 25.15 3.77
N SER A 117 8.71 24.84 4.55
CA SER A 117 10.04 25.43 4.39
C SER A 117 10.73 24.94 3.10
N ALA A 118 11.83 25.57 2.70
CA ALA A 118 12.55 25.19 1.47
C ALA A 118 13.13 23.78 1.54
N GLU A 119 13.57 23.39 2.73
CA GLU A 119 14.08 22.06 3.00
C GLU A 119 12.96 21.01 2.93
N GLN A 120 11.77 21.34 3.42
CA GLN A 120 10.64 20.41 3.44
C GLN A 120 10.07 20.14 2.03
N VAL A 121 10.22 21.10 1.10
CA VAL A 121 9.84 20.91 -0.32
C VAL A 121 10.65 19.79 -0.98
N LEU A 122 11.91 19.56 -0.57
CA LEU A 122 12.71 18.43 -1.04
C LEU A 122 12.04 17.10 -0.66
N CYS A 123 11.61 17.02 0.60
CA CYS A 123 10.98 15.82 1.19
C CYS A 123 9.58 15.56 0.63
N ALA A 124 8.92 16.57 0.07
CA ALA A 124 7.59 16.44 -0.50
C ALA A 124 7.57 15.72 -1.87
N GLY A 125 8.71 15.21 -2.36
CA GLY A 125 8.79 14.42 -3.59
C GLY A 125 8.83 15.24 -4.88
N THR A 126 9.21 16.51 -4.79
CA THR A 126 9.31 17.41 -5.96
C THR A 126 10.43 17.01 -6.93
N PHE A 127 11.49 16.37 -6.43
CA PHE A 127 12.66 15.89 -7.18
C PHE A 127 12.56 14.44 -7.67
N LEU A 128 11.41 13.77 -7.45
CA LEU A 128 11.22 12.43 -7.97
C LEU A 128 11.28 12.42 -9.50
N ASP A 129 11.85 11.33 -10.02
CA ASP A 129 12.16 11.11 -11.43
C ASP A 129 11.11 10.16 -12.01
N PRO A 130 10.33 10.56 -13.02
CA PRO A 130 9.26 9.73 -13.57
C PRO A 130 9.75 8.45 -14.22
N ASP A 131 11.02 8.39 -14.62
CA ASP A 131 11.59 7.22 -15.29
C ASP A 131 12.29 6.25 -14.32
N ALA A 132 12.50 6.66 -13.07
CA ALA A 132 13.04 5.81 -12.00
C ALA A 132 11.97 4.88 -11.39
N LEU A 133 12.37 3.74 -10.83
CA LEU A 133 11.45 2.82 -10.15
C LEU A 133 10.93 3.45 -8.85
N ILE A 134 9.62 3.58 -8.69
CA ILE A 134 8.96 4.16 -7.51
C ILE A 134 8.32 3.05 -6.66
N ILE A 135 8.82 2.89 -5.44
CA ILE A 135 8.27 1.99 -4.43
C ILE A 135 7.39 2.79 -3.46
N GLY A 136 6.11 2.45 -3.37
CA GLY A 136 5.14 3.10 -2.50
C GLY A 136 4.94 2.39 -1.18
N PHE A 137 4.91 3.15 -0.09
CA PHE A 137 4.47 2.68 1.23
C PHE A 137 3.47 3.69 1.81
N ALA A 138 2.18 3.35 1.81
CA ALA A 138 1.16 4.23 2.40
C ALA A 138 0.24 3.52 3.39
N ARG A 139 0.39 3.85 4.69
CA ARG A 139 -0.35 3.21 5.78
C ARG A 139 -0.15 3.97 7.09
N ARG A 140 -1.03 3.73 8.06
CA ARG A 140 -0.81 4.17 9.45
C ARG A 140 0.57 3.68 9.92
N PHE A 141 1.37 4.56 10.50
CA PHE A 141 2.66 4.20 11.08
C PHE A 141 2.44 3.54 12.44
N ALA A 142 2.86 2.28 12.54
CA ALA A 142 2.83 1.46 13.73
C ALA A 142 4.03 0.49 13.67
N THR A 143 4.56 0.12 14.82
CA THR A 143 5.81 -0.67 14.93
C THR A 143 5.75 -2.01 14.20
N TYR A 144 4.60 -2.70 14.25
CA TYR A 144 4.42 -3.99 13.56
C TYR A 144 4.45 -3.90 12.03
N LYS A 145 4.20 -2.71 11.44
CA LYS A 145 4.21 -2.51 9.98
C LYS A 145 5.60 -2.31 9.40
N ARG A 146 6.61 -2.08 10.26
CA ARG A 146 8.04 -1.99 9.93
C ARG A 146 8.35 -1.11 8.70
N ALA A 147 7.80 0.10 8.68
CA ALA A 147 8.05 1.09 7.63
C ALA A 147 9.55 1.37 7.42
N THR A 148 10.33 1.29 8.49
CA THR A 148 11.77 1.57 8.51
C THR A 148 12.64 0.35 8.23
N LEU A 149 12.06 -0.83 7.92
CA LEU A 149 12.83 -2.04 7.64
C LEU A 149 13.82 -1.86 6.49
N ILE A 150 13.43 -1.08 5.47
CA ILE A 150 14.30 -0.80 4.33
C ILE A 150 15.53 0.05 4.68
N PHE A 151 15.52 0.71 5.85
CA PHE A 151 16.60 1.56 6.33
C PHE A 151 17.61 0.81 7.22
N HIS A 152 17.42 -0.50 7.44
CA HIS A 152 18.36 -1.30 8.23
C HIS A 152 19.77 -1.32 7.62
N ASP A 153 19.87 -1.31 6.29
CA ASP A 153 21.14 -1.26 5.56
C ASP A 153 21.17 -0.02 4.66
N LEU A 154 21.60 1.10 5.26
CA LEU A 154 21.65 2.40 4.58
C LEU A 154 22.62 2.42 3.40
N GLU A 155 23.74 1.68 3.47
CA GLU A 155 24.72 1.66 2.39
C GLU A 155 24.20 0.88 1.17
N ARG A 156 23.48 -0.23 1.40
CA ARG A 156 22.75 -0.89 0.32
C ARG A 156 21.64 -0.01 -0.23
N LEU A 157 20.89 0.69 0.62
CA LEU A 157 19.84 1.59 0.16
C LEU A 157 20.41 2.71 -0.72
N LYS A 158 21.47 3.40 -0.29
CA LYS A 158 22.14 4.45 -1.08
C LYS A 158 22.60 3.94 -2.44
N ARG A 159 23.15 2.72 -2.52
CA ARG A 159 23.51 2.10 -3.81
C ARG A 159 22.32 1.92 -4.75
N LEU A 160 21.15 1.52 -4.23
CA LEU A 160 19.93 1.39 -5.03
C LEU A 160 19.36 2.74 -5.45
N LEU A 161 19.38 3.73 -4.55
CA LEU A 161 18.91 5.07 -4.85
C LEU A 161 19.77 5.73 -5.94
N HIS A 162 21.09 5.58 -5.86
CA HIS A 162 22.06 6.26 -6.73
C HIS A 162 22.54 5.44 -7.92
N ASP A 163 21.90 4.30 -8.21
CA ASP A 163 22.25 3.52 -9.39
C ASP A 163 22.05 4.36 -10.67
N ARG A 164 23.09 4.38 -11.52
CA ARG A 164 23.12 5.23 -12.73
C ARG A 164 22.10 4.79 -13.78
N TYR A 165 21.79 3.51 -13.85
CA TYR A 165 20.97 2.92 -14.91
C TYR A 165 19.61 2.44 -14.40
N ARG A 166 19.51 2.10 -13.11
CA ARG A 166 18.31 1.55 -12.47
C ARG A 166 18.04 2.22 -11.11
N PRO A 167 17.89 3.56 -11.08
CA PRO A 167 17.63 4.25 -9.82
C PRO A 167 16.30 3.83 -9.22
N VAL A 168 16.29 3.68 -7.90
CA VAL A 168 15.09 3.44 -7.10
C VAL A 168 14.72 4.70 -6.32
N GLN A 169 13.43 4.90 -6.12
CA GLN A 169 12.85 5.99 -5.34
C GLN A 169 11.75 5.45 -4.43
N PHE A 170 11.52 6.12 -3.31
CA PHE A 170 10.50 5.72 -2.33
C PHE A 170 9.51 6.85 -2.09
N ILE A 171 8.24 6.50 -2.00
CA ILE A 171 7.18 7.39 -1.54
C ILE A 171 6.55 6.81 -0.29
N PHE A 172 6.75 7.50 0.82
CA PHE A 172 6.08 7.22 2.08
C PHE A 172 4.87 8.13 2.25
N ALA A 173 3.79 7.60 2.80
CA ALA A 173 2.65 8.41 3.21
C ALA A 173 1.93 7.77 4.40
N GLY A 174 1.39 8.58 5.29
CA GLY A 174 0.61 8.07 6.40
C GLY A 174 0.65 8.96 7.62
N LYS A 175 -0.10 8.54 8.64
CA LYS A 175 -0.22 9.23 9.93
C LYS A 175 0.07 8.24 11.05
N ALA A 176 0.67 8.72 12.14
CA ALA A 176 0.72 7.99 13.40
C ALA A 176 -0.49 8.38 14.24
N HIS A 177 -0.89 7.51 15.17
CA HIS A 177 -1.94 7.88 16.12
C HIS A 177 -1.38 8.92 17.12
N PRO A 178 -2.17 9.91 17.58
CA PRO A 178 -1.67 10.94 18.49
C PRO A 178 -1.06 10.41 19.79
N ALA A 179 -1.49 9.23 20.25
CA ALA A 179 -0.94 8.54 21.43
C ALA A 179 0.14 7.48 21.13
N ASP A 180 0.55 7.31 19.87
CA ASP A 180 1.51 6.29 19.44
C ASP A 180 2.88 6.94 19.18
N ASP A 181 3.66 7.13 20.24
CA ASP A 181 4.96 7.81 20.18
C ASP A 181 5.98 7.05 19.34
N ASP A 182 5.93 5.72 19.34
CA ASP A 182 6.80 4.91 18.49
C ASP A 182 6.43 5.09 17.01
N GLY A 183 5.14 5.15 16.67
CA GLY A 183 4.68 5.50 15.32
C GLY A 183 5.18 6.88 14.88
N LYS A 184 5.16 7.88 15.77
CA LYS A 184 5.70 9.22 15.48
C LYS A 184 7.22 9.18 15.26
N ARG A 185 7.96 8.43 16.08
CA ARG A 185 9.42 8.24 15.91
C ARG A 185 9.76 7.62 14.56
N LEU A 186 8.97 6.64 14.09
CA LEU A 186 9.14 6.05 12.76
C LEU A 186 8.95 7.08 11.65
N ILE A 187 7.93 7.95 11.76
CA ILE A 187 7.72 9.06 10.81
C ILE A 187 8.92 10.00 10.84
N GLN A 188 9.38 10.42 12.03
CA GLN A 188 10.53 11.30 12.17
C GLN A 188 11.79 10.70 11.55
N GLN A 189 12.02 9.40 11.73
CA GLN A 189 13.15 8.70 11.12
C GLN A 189 13.08 8.72 9.59
N VAL A 190 11.92 8.40 9.01
CA VAL A 190 11.71 8.46 7.55
C VAL A 190 11.94 9.87 7.03
N TYR A 191 11.41 10.87 7.74
CA TYR A 191 11.53 12.28 7.36
C TYR A 191 12.97 12.76 7.42
N ASN A 192 13.71 12.41 8.47
CA ASN A 192 15.14 12.75 8.59
C ASN A 192 15.97 12.12 7.46
N LEU A 193 15.64 10.89 7.05
CA LEU A 193 16.29 10.24 5.91
C LEU A 193 15.92 10.92 4.58
N ALA A 194 14.67 11.34 4.41
CA ALA A 194 14.25 12.09 3.22
C ALA A 194 14.98 13.45 3.09
N ARG A 195 15.34 14.07 4.22
CA ARG A 195 16.13 15.31 4.29
C ARG A 195 17.63 15.09 4.03
N ASP A 196 18.13 13.88 4.24
CA ASP A 196 19.56 13.59 4.11
C ASP A 196 20.01 13.81 2.65
N PRO A 197 20.96 14.72 2.39
CA PRO A 197 21.51 14.93 1.05
C PRO A 197 22.09 13.65 0.44
N ALA A 198 22.55 12.71 1.27
CA ALA A 198 23.06 11.41 0.83
C ALA A 198 21.98 10.49 0.24
N MET A 199 20.70 10.85 0.33
CA MET A 199 19.59 10.15 -0.34
C MET A 199 19.19 10.82 -1.67
N GLY A 200 19.79 11.97 -2.01
CA GLY A 200 19.67 12.62 -3.31
C GLY A 200 18.27 13.07 -3.72
N GLY A 201 17.37 13.32 -2.75
CA GLY A 201 15.97 13.70 -3.03
C GLY A 201 15.10 12.56 -3.59
N ARG A 202 15.52 11.30 -3.38
CA ARG A 202 14.86 10.09 -3.91
C ARG A 202 13.89 9.43 -2.94
N ILE A 203 13.81 9.94 -1.71
CA ILE A 203 12.84 9.52 -0.71
C ILE A 203 11.89 10.69 -0.48
N ALA A 204 10.59 10.45 -0.67
CA ALA A 204 9.54 11.41 -0.41
C ALA A 204 8.66 10.97 0.76
N PHE A 205 8.20 11.94 1.55
CA PHE A 205 7.15 11.75 2.55
C PHE A 205 5.98 12.68 2.22
N ILE A 206 4.84 12.08 1.88
CA ILE A 206 3.61 12.80 1.54
C ILE A 206 2.77 12.93 2.81
N GLU A 207 2.71 14.16 3.31
CA GLU A 207 1.85 14.56 4.43
C GLU A 207 0.37 14.53 4.03
N ASP A 208 -0.51 14.53 5.02
CA ASP A 208 -1.97 14.51 4.83
C ASP A 208 -2.46 13.43 3.87
N TYR A 209 -2.00 12.21 4.12
CA TYR A 209 -2.51 11.01 3.49
C TYR A 209 -4.03 10.89 3.72
N ASP A 210 -4.77 11.14 2.65
CA ASP A 210 -6.23 11.06 2.56
C ASP A 210 -6.63 10.04 1.46
N LEU A 211 -7.94 9.91 1.21
CA LEU A 211 -8.42 9.02 0.16
C LEU A 211 -7.97 9.44 -1.25
N GLN A 212 -7.75 10.73 -1.49
CA GLN A 212 -7.28 11.20 -2.79
C GLN A 212 -5.83 10.74 -3.00
N VAL A 213 -4.92 11.00 -2.07
CA VAL A 213 -3.51 10.54 -2.14
C VAL A 213 -3.47 9.03 -2.27
N ALA A 214 -4.26 8.31 -1.46
CA ALA A 214 -4.33 6.86 -1.51
C ALA A 214 -4.65 6.35 -2.91
N ARG A 215 -5.63 6.97 -3.60
CA ARG A 215 -5.99 6.59 -4.98
C ARG A 215 -4.85 6.80 -5.96
N TYR A 216 -4.15 7.94 -5.89
CA TYR A 216 -3.04 8.19 -6.80
C TYR A 216 -1.83 7.28 -6.52
N LEU A 217 -1.53 6.99 -5.24
CA LEU A 217 -0.43 6.10 -4.89
C LEU A 217 -0.68 4.66 -5.34
N VAL A 218 -1.83 4.06 -4.99
CA VAL A 218 -2.13 2.67 -5.38
C VAL A 218 -2.29 2.47 -6.89
N GLN A 219 -2.47 3.56 -7.65
CA GLN A 219 -2.57 3.55 -9.12
C GLN A 219 -1.24 3.83 -9.82
N GLY A 220 -0.32 4.55 -9.18
CA GLY A 220 0.80 5.19 -9.87
C GLY A 220 2.19 4.74 -9.43
N VAL A 221 2.34 4.06 -8.29
CA VAL A 221 3.65 3.50 -7.89
C VAL A 221 3.94 2.23 -8.68
N ASP A 222 5.21 1.95 -8.93
CA ASP A 222 5.62 0.77 -9.68
C ASP A 222 5.57 -0.51 -8.83
N VAL A 223 5.80 -0.38 -7.52
CA VAL A 223 5.73 -1.50 -6.56
C VAL A 223 5.06 -1.03 -5.28
N TRP A 224 4.13 -1.83 -4.76
CA TRP A 224 3.48 -1.57 -3.48
C TRP A 224 4.15 -2.34 -2.34
N LEU A 225 4.78 -1.64 -1.41
CA LEU A 225 5.54 -2.24 -0.30
C LEU A 225 4.68 -2.42 0.95
N ASN A 226 4.67 -3.63 1.48
CA ASN A 226 4.05 -3.97 2.77
C ASN A 226 4.99 -4.89 3.56
N THR A 227 5.54 -4.48 4.69
CA THR A 227 6.51 -5.29 5.47
C THR A 227 6.00 -5.66 6.87
N PRO A 228 4.74 -6.13 7.04
CA PRO A 228 4.22 -6.44 8.37
C PRO A 228 5.02 -7.56 9.04
N ARG A 229 5.14 -7.51 10.37
CA ARG A 229 5.67 -8.62 11.15
C ARG A 229 4.58 -9.69 11.27
N ARG A 230 4.83 -10.89 10.75
CA ARG A 230 3.90 -12.02 10.88
C ARG A 230 3.75 -12.43 12.36
N PRO A 231 2.54 -12.74 12.85
CA PRO A 231 1.23 -12.75 12.19
C PRO A 231 0.35 -11.53 12.55
N TYR A 232 0.93 -10.33 12.60
CA TYR A 232 0.26 -9.15 13.15
C TYR A 232 -0.55 -8.34 12.11
N GLU A 233 -0.48 -8.66 10.81
CA GLU A 233 -1.41 -8.08 9.84
C GLU A 233 -2.66 -8.95 9.74
N ALA A 234 -3.79 -8.44 10.23
CA ALA A 234 -5.05 -9.18 10.19
C ALA A 234 -5.56 -9.42 8.76
N SER A 235 -5.38 -8.47 7.85
CA SER A 235 -5.78 -8.62 6.44
C SER A 235 -4.92 -7.68 5.60
N GLY A 236 -5.36 -6.44 5.36
CA GLY A 236 -4.54 -5.38 4.74
C GLY A 236 -5.03 -4.95 3.35
N THR A 237 -6.15 -4.25 3.27
CA THR A 237 -6.82 -3.91 1.99
C THR A 237 -6.05 -2.99 1.04
N SER A 238 -4.95 -2.35 1.46
CA SER A 238 -4.16 -1.47 0.60
C SER A 238 -3.51 -2.22 -0.56
N GLY A 239 -3.05 -3.45 -0.32
CA GLY A 239 -2.42 -4.26 -1.36
C GLY A 239 -3.42 -4.75 -2.42
N GLN A 240 -4.67 -5.03 -2.03
CA GLN A 240 -5.75 -5.37 -2.96
C GLN A 240 -6.04 -4.21 -3.94
N LYS A 241 -6.00 -2.96 -3.45
CA LYS A 241 -6.20 -1.76 -4.30
C LYS A 241 -5.08 -1.59 -5.32
N ALA A 242 -3.84 -1.87 -4.90
CA ALA A 242 -2.68 -1.82 -5.78
C ALA A 242 -2.75 -2.95 -6.83
N ALA A 243 -3.04 -4.18 -6.40
CA ALA A 243 -3.19 -5.34 -7.29
C ALA A 243 -4.27 -5.13 -8.35
N ALA A 244 -5.43 -4.56 -7.98
CA ALA A 244 -6.49 -4.24 -8.92
C ALA A 244 -6.03 -3.30 -10.05
N ASN A 245 -5.04 -2.44 -9.80
CA ASN A 245 -4.45 -1.53 -10.78
C ASN A 245 -3.24 -2.11 -11.54
N GLY A 246 -2.94 -3.40 -11.36
CA GLY A 246 -1.76 -4.05 -11.96
C GLY A 246 -0.45 -3.70 -11.26
N VAL A 247 -0.49 -3.13 -10.05
CA VAL A 247 0.72 -2.80 -9.29
C VAL A 247 1.16 -4.03 -8.47
N PRO A 248 2.38 -4.56 -8.70
CA PRO A 248 2.89 -5.70 -7.97
C PRO A 248 3.11 -5.38 -6.49
N ASN A 249 2.79 -6.35 -5.62
CA ASN A 249 3.01 -6.25 -4.18
C ASN A 249 4.38 -6.84 -3.81
N LEU A 250 5.17 -6.09 -3.03
CA LEU A 250 6.35 -6.59 -2.34
C LEU A 250 6.00 -6.75 -0.86
N SER A 251 5.71 -7.98 -0.44
CA SER A 251 5.23 -8.25 0.92
C SER A 251 5.66 -9.58 1.54
N VAL A 252 5.38 -9.71 2.84
CA VAL A 252 5.48 -10.95 3.62
C VAL A 252 4.15 -11.68 3.52
N LEU A 253 4.17 -13.02 3.43
CA LEU A 253 2.96 -13.87 3.43
C LEU A 253 2.22 -13.79 4.79
N ASP A 254 1.46 -12.73 4.98
CA ASP A 254 0.64 -12.42 6.14
C ASP A 254 -0.65 -11.71 5.70
N GLY A 255 -1.68 -11.74 6.54
CA GLY A 255 -2.99 -11.13 6.23
C GLY A 255 -3.60 -11.66 4.93
N TRP A 256 -4.14 -10.74 4.10
CA TRP A 256 -4.81 -11.11 2.83
C TRP A 256 -3.83 -11.68 1.80
N TRP A 257 -2.55 -11.28 1.85
CA TRP A 257 -1.55 -11.65 0.85
C TRP A 257 -1.23 -13.15 0.87
N ALA A 258 -1.48 -13.82 2.00
CA ALA A 258 -1.36 -15.27 2.09
C ALA A 258 -2.47 -16.04 1.34
N GLU A 259 -3.53 -15.34 0.88
CA GLU A 259 -4.69 -15.96 0.25
C GLU A 259 -4.64 -15.97 -1.28
N GLY A 260 -3.76 -15.16 -1.89
CA GLY A 260 -3.69 -14.92 -3.33
C GLY A 260 -4.16 -13.53 -3.69
#